data_AF-A0AAW2QUJ4-F1
#
_entry.id   AF-A0AAW2QUJ4-F1
#
_cell.length_a   1.000
_cell.length_b   1.000
_cell.length_c   1.000
_cell.angle_alpha   90.00
_cell.angle_beta   90.00
_cell.angle_gamma   90.00
#
_symmetry.space_group_name_H-M   'P 1'
#
loop_
_entity.id
_entity.type
_entity.pdbx_description
1 polymer ?
#
loop_
_entity_poly.entity_id
_entity_poly.type
_entity_poly.pdbx_seq_one_letter_code
_entity_poly.pdbx_strand_id
1 'polypeptide(L)'
;MRGITLPLIHPESPQSLVFKSNQTHEQRIQGLINQSHARVAGYFPTNTSSVAQSTSPYNVNPDLVRPQVGVQYPYYYMVKVGIGTFTARPPYPSFKSYYLYMDTGSDLTWIQCEGCRAPGGRCFNQKEPVYPNSLSGSYYPLPCKKHKLCAPNQCINASCSYNVRYLDNTSSSGILASETSYSTQLLETWRF
;
A
#
# COMPACT_ATOMS: atom_id res chain seq x y z
N MET A 1 13.25 16.24 15.36
CA MET A 1 12.91 14.87 14.89
C MET A 1 13.49 14.69 13.50
N ARG A 2 14.15 13.56 13.22
CA ARG A 2 14.55 13.19 11.85
C ARG A 2 13.37 12.45 11.23
N GLY A 3 12.75 13.04 10.20
CA GLY A 3 11.62 12.45 9.48
C GLY A 3 12.06 11.45 8.42
N ILE A 4 11.12 10.64 7.95
CA ILE A 4 11.30 9.78 6.77
C ILE A 4 10.64 10.48 5.58
N THR A 5 11.35 10.58 4.46
CA THR A 5 10.81 11.08 3.19
C THR A 5 10.66 9.93 2.20
N LEU A 6 9.46 9.73 1.67
CA LEU A 6 9.15 8.74 0.64
C LEU A 6 8.54 9.45 -0.56
N PRO A 7 9.22 9.51 -1.72
CA PRO A 7 8.66 10.09 -2.93
C PRO A 7 7.41 9.32 -3.38
N LEU A 8 6.30 10.04 -3.59
CA LEU A 8 5.08 9.46 -4.14
C LEU A 8 5.22 9.30 -5.65
N ILE A 9 4.97 8.08 -6.14
CA ILE A 9 5.03 7.73 -7.55
C ILE A 9 3.60 7.64 -8.08
N HIS A 10 3.23 8.58 -8.94
CA HIS A 10 1.92 8.58 -9.59
C HIS A 10 1.84 7.44 -10.65
N PRO A 11 0.69 6.78 -10.83
CA PRO A 11 0.52 5.70 -11.82
C PRO A 11 0.93 6.05 -13.26
N GLU A 12 0.67 7.29 -13.67
CA GLU A 12 1.06 7.83 -15.00
C GLU A 12 2.52 8.31 -15.08
N SER A 13 3.32 8.14 -14.02
CA SER A 13 4.76 8.45 -14.06
C SER A 13 5.52 7.35 -14.81
N PRO A 14 6.50 7.69 -15.65
CA PRO A 14 7.41 6.70 -16.24
C PRO A 14 8.16 5.82 -15.23
N GLN A 15 8.24 6.25 -13.97
CA GLN A 15 8.84 5.48 -12.86
C GLN A 15 7.89 4.45 -12.24
N SER A 16 6.60 4.48 -12.59
CA SER A 16 5.59 3.57 -12.04
C SER A 16 5.64 2.19 -12.69
N LEU A 17 5.44 1.15 -11.89
CA LEU A 17 5.36 -0.24 -12.38
C LEU A 17 4.13 -0.51 -13.25
N VAL A 18 3.09 0.31 -13.10
CA VAL A 18 1.82 0.21 -13.84
C VAL A 18 1.74 1.19 -15.01
N PHE A 19 2.84 1.90 -15.30
CA PHE A 19 2.89 2.86 -16.38
C PHE A 19 2.70 2.20 -17.75
N LYS A 20 1.78 2.75 -18.54
CA LYS A 20 1.49 2.28 -19.90
C LYS A 20 2.22 3.15 -20.92
N SER A 21 3.42 2.72 -21.31
CA SER A 21 4.26 3.45 -22.27
C SER A 21 3.65 3.60 -23.66
N ASN A 22 2.73 2.70 -24.04
CA ASN A 22 2.09 2.66 -25.36
C ASN A 22 0.90 3.64 -25.52
N GLN A 23 0.48 4.33 -24.47
CA GLN A 23 -0.66 5.26 -24.56
C GLN A 23 -0.27 6.60 -25.18
N THR A 24 -1.14 7.13 -26.03
CA THR A 24 -1.01 8.50 -26.56
C THR A 24 -1.29 9.54 -25.48
N HIS A 25 -0.92 10.79 -25.73
CA HIS A 25 -1.17 11.89 -24.80
C HIS A 25 -2.67 12.07 -24.54
N GLU A 26 -3.50 11.99 -25.58
CA GLU A 26 -4.95 12.12 -25.52
C GLU A 26 -5.58 10.99 -24.69
N GLN A 27 -5.10 9.75 -24.86
CA GLN A 27 -5.57 8.61 -24.08
C GLN A 27 -5.24 8.77 -22.59
N ARG A 28 -4.08 9.35 -22.26
CA ARG A 28 -3.71 9.66 -20.86
C ARG A 28 -4.61 10.75 -20.27
N ILE A 29 -4.85 11.84 -21.01
CA ILE A 29 -5.78 12.90 -20.58
C ILE A 29 -7.17 12.31 -20.34
N GLN A 30 -7.68 11.50 -21.26
CA GLN A 30 -8.99 10.87 -21.11
C GLN A 30 -9.04 9.94 -19.88
N GLY A 31 -7.95 9.22 -19.59
CA GLY A 31 -7.82 8.40 -18.38
C GLY A 31 -7.94 9.22 -17.10
N LEU A 32 -7.28 10.38 -17.03
CA LEU A 32 -7.33 11.30 -15.89
C LEU A 32 -8.70 11.99 -15.73
N ILE A 33 -9.37 12.30 -16.84
CA ILE A 33 -10.74 12.81 -16.84
C ILE A 33 -11.69 11.74 -16.27
N ASN A 34 -11.61 10.51 -16.77
CA ASN A 34 -12.43 9.40 -16.29
C ASN A 34 -12.21 9.12 -14.79
N GLN A 35 -10.96 9.18 -14.32
CA GLN A 35 -10.64 9.09 -12.89
C GLN A 35 -11.32 10.20 -12.06
N SER A 36 -11.33 11.43 -12.58
CA SER A 36 -11.98 12.55 -11.91
C SER A 36 -13.49 12.38 -11.83
N HIS A 37 -14.13 11.92 -12.90
CA HIS A 37 -15.56 11.56 -12.88
C HIS A 37 -15.86 10.45 -11.88
N ALA A 38 -15.04 9.40 -11.82
CA ALA A 38 -15.23 8.31 -10.87
C ALA A 38 -15.07 8.74 -9.41
N ARG A 39 -14.12 9.63 -9.10
CA ARG A 39 -14.00 10.24 -7.77
C ARG A 39 -15.28 10.98 -7.37
N VAL A 40 -15.85 11.77 -8.29
CA VAL A 40 -17.12 12.49 -8.06
C VAL A 40 -18.28 11.53 -7.84
N ALA A 41 -18.39 10.48 -8.66
CA ALA A 41 -19.42 9.46 -8.50
C ALA A 41 -19.32 8.73 -7.13
N GLY A 42 -18.11 8.54 -6.60
CA GLY A 42 -17.89 7.99 -5.26
C GLY A 42 -18.32 8.91 -4.11
N TYR A 43 -18.42 10.22 -4.33
CA TYR A 43 -18.94 11.18 -3.35
C TYR A 43 -20.47 11.27 -3.35
N PHE A 44 -21.09 11.02 -4.50
CA PHE A 44 -22.54 11.09 -4.68
C PHE A 44 -23.09 9.75 -5.15
N PRO A 45 -23.15 8.73 -4.28
CA PRO A 45 -23.82 7.49 -4.63
C PRO A 45 -25.26 7.82 -4.99
N THR A 46 -25.67 7.44 -6.21
CA THR A 46 -26.98 7.73 -6.82
C THR A 46 -28.19 7.09 -6.11
N ASN A 47 -28.01 6.59 -4.89
CA ASN A 47 -29.04 6.01 -4.03
C ASN A 47 -29.40 6.92 -2.84
N THR A 48 -29.69 8.20 -3.10
CA THR A 48 -30.46 9.01 -2.15
C THR A 48 -31.95 8.85 -2.44
N SER A 49 -32.48 7.64 -2.19
CA SER A 49 -33.93 7.44 -2.11
C SER A 49 -34.55 8.01 -0.82
N SER A 50 -33.79 8.79 -0.03
CA SER A 50 -34.25 9.41 1.22
C SER A 50 -33.86 10.89 1.40
N VAL A 51 -33.37 11.58 0.37
CA VAL A 51 -33.28 13.07 0.39
C VAL A 51 -34.27 13.62 -0.64
N ALA A 52 -35.53 13.25 -0.45
CA ALA A 52 -36.60 14.11 -0.91
C ALA A 52 -36.62 15.35 0.00
N GLN A 53 -36.52 16.53 -0.61
CA GLN A 53 -36.79 17.84 -0.01
C GLN A 53 -35.70 18.45 0.90
N SER A 54 -34.63 18.96 0.30
CA SER A 54 -33.95 20.16 0.82
C SER A 54 -33.41 20.97 -0.36
N THR A 55 -33.96 22.15 -0.59
CA THR A 55 -33.64 23.12 -1.66
C THR A 55 -32.33 23.89 -1.42
N SER A 56 -31.39 23.37 -0.64
CA SER A 56 -30.08 23.99 -0.43
C SER A 56 -28.98 23.16 -1.11
N PRO A 57 -28.24 23.71 -2.10
CA PRO A 57 -27.20 22.97 -2.83
C PRO A 57 -25.93 22.69 -2.01
N TYR A 58 -25.86 23.10 -0.73
CA TYR A 58 -24.61 23.18 0.03
C TYR A 58 -24.75 22.74 1.49
N ASN A 59 -25.39 21.60 1.77
CA ASN A 59 -25.27 20.93 3.07
C ASN A 59 -24.41 19.67 2.95
N VAL A 60 -23.22 19.81 2.39
CA VAL A 60 -22.19 18.77 2.43
C VAL A 60 -21.25 19.15 3.57
N ASN A 61 -21.28 18.43 4.68
CA ASN A 61 -20.31 18.65 5.76
C ASN A 61 -18.91 18.25 5.24
N PRO A 62 -17.97 19.19 5.06
CA PRO A 62 -16.64 18.89 4.52
C PRO A 62 -15.85 17.92 5.41
N ASP A 63 -16.17 17.86 6.70
CA ASP A 63 -15.51 16.96 7.67
C ASP A 63 -16.02 15.50 7.59
N LEU A 64 -17.10 15.25 6.83
CA LEU A 64 -17.66 13.92 6.58
C LEU A 64 -17.36 13.38 5.17
N VAL A 65 -16.58 14.11 4.37
CA VAL A 65 -16.16 13.67 3.04
C VAL A 65 -15.14 12.55 3.19
N ARG A 66 -15.64 11.31 3.26
CA ARG A 66 -14.81 10.10 3.16
C ARG A 66 -14.94 9.58 1.72
N PRO A 67 -13.93 9.81 0.85
CA PRO A 67 -13.96 9.23 -0.48
C PRO A 67 -14.04 7.71 -0.33
N GLN A 68 -15.08 7.10 -0.91
CA GLN A 68 -15.10 5.68 -1.13
C GLN A 68 -13.95 5.36 -2.09
N VAL A 69 -12.96 4.62 -1.60
CA VAL A 69 -11.91 4.07 -2.46
C VAL A 69 -12.53 2.88 -3.20
N GLY A 70 -13.16 3.17 -4.34
CA GLY A 70 -13.65 2.15 -5.25
C GLY A 70 -12.48 1.49 -6.00
N VAL A 71 -12.59 0.20 -6.27
CA VAL A 71 -11.64 -0.51 -7.14
C VAL A 71 -11.82 -0.02 -8.56
N GLN A 72 -10.98 0.93 -8.94
CA GLN A 72 -10.81 1.33 -10.32
C GLN A 72 -9.30 1.36 -10.60
N TYR A 73 -8.92 0.99 -11.83
CA TYR A 73 -7.53 0.87 -12.36
C TYR A 73 -6.49 1.68 -11.58
N PRO A 74 -5.29 1.13 -11.28
CA PRO A 74 -4.48 1.49 -10.11
C PRO A 74 -4.25 3.00 -10.01
N TYR A 75 -5.10 3.67 -9.22
CA TYR A 75 -5.02 5.11 -8.95
C TYR A 75 -4.30 5.42 -7.65
N TYR A 76 -3.73 4.40 -7.01
CA TYR A 76 -2.94 4.53 -5.81
C TYR A 76 -1.56 5.07 -6.13
N TYR A 77 -1.10 6.02 -5.33
CA TYR A 77 0.31 6.37 -5.33
C TYR A 77 1.12 5.19 -4.82
N MET A 78 2.27 4.95 -5.45
CA MET A 78 3.22 3.96 -4.98
C MET A 78 4.37 4.67 -4.26
N VAL A 79 5.01 3.97 -3.33
CA VAL A 79 6.28 4.37 -2.73
C VAL A 79 7.29 3.25 -2.92
N LYS A 80 8.55 3.62 -3.12
CA LYS A 80 9.67 2.66 -3.10
C LYS A 80 10.32 2.66 -1.73
N VAL A 81 10.38 1.50 -1.11
CA VAL A 81 10.88 1.32 0.27
C VAL A 81 11.94 0.22 0.28
N GLY A 82 13.04 0.45 0.98
CA GLY A 82 14.04 -0.57 1.28
C GLY A 82 13.61 -1.33 2.52
N ILE A 83 13.61 -2.65 2.49
CA ILE A 83 13.15 -3.49 3.61
C ILE A 83 14.20 -4.57 3.87
N GLY A 84 14.48 -4.83 5.16
CA GLY A 84 15.32 -5.93 5.63
C GLY A 84 16.80 -5.58 5.80
N THR A 85 17.50 -6.43 6.52
CA THR A 85 18.96 -6.39 6.68
C THR A 85 19.57 -7.69 6.14
N PHE A 86 20.26 -7.59 5.01
CA PHE A 86 20.87 -8.69 4.28
C PHE A 86 22.39 -8.51 4.21
N THR A 87 23.11 -9.63 4.15
CA THR A 87 24.53 -9.62 3.86
C THR A 87 24.75 -9.14 2.42
N ALA A 88 25.29 -7.93 2.27
CA ALA A 88 25.66 -7.35 0.99
C ALA A 88 27.15 -6.99 0.98
N ARG A 89 27.77 -7.12 -0.19
CA ARG A 89 29.11 -6.59 -0.41
C ARG A 89 28.99 -5.16 -0.94
N PRO A 90 29.77 -4.19 -0.45
CA PRO A 90 29.82 -2.86 -1.07
C PRO A 90 30.05 -2.98 -2.58
N PRO A 91 29.37 -2.18 -3.42
CA PRO A 91 28.51 -1.04 -3.10
C PRO A 91 27.01 -1.38 -2.95
N TYR A 92 26.64 -2.66 -2.88
CA TYR A 92 25.23 -3.06 -2.86
C TYR A 92 24.58 -2.74 -1.50
N PRO A 93 23.32 -2.25 -1.50
CA PRO A 93 22.60 -1.99 -0.26
C PRO A 93 22.35 -3.29 0.50
N SER A 94 22.39 -3.21 1.83
CA SER A 94 22.02 -4.29 2.75
C SER A 94 20.50 -4.48 2.88
N PHE A 95 19.69 -3.92 1.98
CA PHE A 95 18.23 -4.03 1.98
C PHE A 95 17.73 -4.40 0.58
N LYS A 96 16.50 -4.92 0.48
CA LYS A 96 15.80 -5.15 -0.79
C LYS A 96 14.75 -4.08 -1.00
N SER A 97 14.64 -3.56 -2.23
CA SER A 97 13.66 -2.52 -2.55
C SER A 97 12.35 -3.11 -3.04
N TYR A 98 11.24 -2.57 -2.55
CA TYR A 98 9.88 -2.96 -2.93
C TYR A 98 9.03 -1.73 -3.23
N TYR A 99 8.11 -1.89 -4.17
CA TYR A 99 7.06 -0.91 -4.41
C TYR A 99 5.82 -1.31 -3.60
N LEU A 100 5.31 -0.37 -2.81
CA LEU A 100 4.10 -0.54 -2.01
C LEU A 100 3.09 0.52 -2.40
N TYR A 101 1.79 0.19 -2.33
CA TYR A 101 0.74 1.19 -2.44
C TYR A 101 0.68 2.02 -1.14
N MET A 102 0.57 3.34 -1.29
CA MET A 102 0.38 4.25 -0.18
C MET A 102 -1.10 4.28 0.21
N ASP A 103 -1.45 3.56 1.25
CA ASP A 103 -2.80 3.51 1.81
C ASP A 103 -2.85 4.31 3.12
N THR A 104 -3.47 5.49 3.09
CA THR A 104 -3.71 6.31 4.30
C THR A 104 -4.99 5.91 5.03
N GLY A 105 -5.76 4.95 4.49
CA GLY A 105 -7.02 4.48 5.03
C GLY A 105 -6.89 3.26 5.95
N SER A 106 -5.68 2.76 6.20
CA SER A 106 -5.43 1.63 7.09
C SER A 106 -4.16 1.80 7.94
N ASP A 107 -4.10 1.07 9.05
CA ASP A 107 -3.01 1.16 10.04
C ASP A 107 -1.92 0.07 9.86
N LEU A 108 -2.03 -0.79 8.84
CA LEU A 108 -1.16 -1.95 8.65
C LEU A 108 -0.39 -1.89 7.32
N THR A 109 0.94 -1.76 7.42
CA THR A 109 1.84 -2.01 6.29
C THR A 109 2.09 -3.50 6.14
N TRP A 110 1.85 -4.06 4.94
CA TRP A 110 2.12 -5.48 4.67
C TRP A 110 2.74 -5.69 3.28
N ILE A 111 3.50 -6.79 3.15
CA ILE A 111 4.08 -7.28 1.90
C ILE A 111 3.98 -8.81 1.87
N GLN A 112 3.97 -9.41 0.68
CA GLN A 112 4.03 -10.86 0.54
C GLN A 112 5.42 -11.39 0.86
N CYS A 113 5.49 -12.29 1.84
CA CYS A 113 6.70 -12.98 2.24
C CYS A 113 6.81 -14.36 1.56
N GLU A 114 8.00 -14.95 1.51
CA GLU A 114 8.26 -16.24 0.86
C GLU A 114 7.37 -17.38 1.39
N GLY A 115 6.95 -17.31 2.66
CA GLY A 115 6.02 -18.27 3.26
C GLY A 115 4.67 -18.37 2.55
N CYS A 116 4.23 -17.36 1.79
CA CYS A 116 2.99 -17.47 1.01
C CYS A 116 3.09 -18.51 -0.11
N ARG A 117 4.31 -18.86 -0.55
CA ARG A 117 4.58 -19.88 -1.58
C ARG A 117 4.75 -21.29 -1.00
N ALA A 118 4.80 -21.42 0.32
CA ALA A 118 4.90 -22.73 0.97
C ALA A 118 3.62 -23.55 0.75
N PRO A 119 3.66 -24.89 0.92
CA PRO A 119 2.46 -25.73 0.84
C PRO A 119 1.33 -25.22 1.74
N GLY A 120 0.13 -25.04 1.18
CA GLY A 120 -1.03 -24.47 1.90
C GLY A 120 -1.04 -22.93 1.99
N GLY A 121 0.02 -22.27 1.54
CA GLY A 121 0.07 -20.81 1.38
C GLY A 121 -0.74 -20.31 0.20
N ARG A 122 -1.06 -19.01 0.22
CA ARG A 122 -1.71 -18.30 -0.89
C ARG A 122 -0.98 -16.99 -1.13
N CYS A 123 -0.43 -16.81 -2.33
CA CYS A 123 0.13 -15.54 -2.77
C CYS A 123 -0.83 -14.84 -3.74
N PHE A 124 -0.91 -13.52 -3.66
CA PHE A 124 -1.37 -12.68 -4.74
C PHE A 124 -0.38 -12.70 -5.91
N ASN A 125 -0.89 -12.52 -7.12
CA ASN A 125 -0.07 -12.35 -8.30
C ASN A 125 0.70 -11.03 -8.20
N GLN A 126 2.03 -11.10 -8.22
CA GLN A 126 2.91 -9.93 -8.28
C GLN A 126 4.07 -10.22 -9.23
N LYS A 127 4.57 -9.17 -9.89
CA LYS A 127 5.69 -9.27 -10.84
C LYS A 127 7.03 -9.33 -10.10
N GLU A 128 7.16 -8.52 -9.06
CA GLU A 128 8.35 -8.45 -8.21
C GLU A 128 8.51 -9.74 -7.38
N PRO A 129 9.74 -10.12 -7.01
CA PRO A 129 9.94 -11.22 -6.07
C PRO A 129 9.25 -10.97 -4.72
N VAL A 130 8.77 -12.03 -4.09
CA VAL A 130 8.28 -11.97 -2.70
C VAL A 130 9.43 -11.68 -1.73
N TYR A 131 9.13 -11.11 -0.57
CA TYR A 131 10.12 -10.77 0.45
C TYR A 131 10.68 -12.04 1.11
N PRO A 132 12.01 -12.29 1.04
CA PRO A 132 12.63 -13.46 1.66
C PRO A 132 12.91 -13.18 3.14
N ASN A 133 11.86 -13.19 3.94
CA ASN A 133 11.90 -12.79 5.35
C ASN A 133 12.84 -13.67 6.20
N SER A 134 12.98 -14.97 5.90
CA SER A 134 13.91 -15.84 6.65
C SER A 134 15.39 -15.46 6.48
N LEU A 135 15.71 -14.70 5.43
CA LEU A 135 17.08 -14.27 5.12
C LEU A 135 17.42 -12.88 5.67
N SER A 136 16.45 -12.15 6.22
CA SER A 136 16.67 -10.84 6.83
C SER A 136 17.09 -10.99 8.29
N GLY A 137 18.25 -10.42 8.64
CA GLY A 137 18.75 -10.42 10.02
C GLY A 137 17.97 -9.52 10.98
N SER A 138 17.05 -8.68 10.47
CA SER A 138 16.19 -7.81 11.24
C SER A 138 14.70 -8.21 11.21
N TYR A 139 14.38 -9.34 10.58
CA TYR A 139 13.04 -9.92 10.61
C TYR A 139 12.78 -10.56 11.96
N TYR A 140 11.74 -10.12 12.65
CA TYR A 140 11.36 -10.68 13.94
C TYR A 140 9.83 -10.83 14.06
N PRO A 141 9.30 -12.07 13.97
CA PRO A 141 7.90 -12.36 14.25
C PRO A 141 7.52 -11.89 15.65
N LEU A 142 6.43 -11.15 15.78
CA LEU A 142 5.99 -10.66 17.08
C LEU A 142 5.49 -11.84 17.93
N PRO A 143 5.94 -11.97 19.19
CA PRO A 143 5.50 -13.06 20.05
C PRO A 143 4.03 -12.89 20.42
N CYS A 144 3.26 -13.98 20.31
CA CYS A 144 1.85 -13.93 20.68
C CYS A 144 1.69 -13.75 22.21
N LYS A 145 0.62 -13.05 22.64
CA LYS A 145 0.26 -12.77 24.05
C LYS A 145 1.27 -11.90 24.84
N LYS A 146 2.42 -11.58 24.27
CA LYS A 146 3.49 -10.79 24.92
C LYS A 146 3.70 -9.42 24.29
N HIS A 147 3.25 -9.23 23.05
CA HIS A 147 3.47 -7.99 22.31
C HIS A 147 2.21 -7.11 22.26
N LYS A 148 2.33 -5.82 22.60
CA LYS A 148 1.19 -4.88 22.67
C LYS A 148 0.48 -4.68 21.33
N LEU A 149 1.23 -4.76 20.22
CA LEU A 149 0.67 -4.68 18.86
C LEU A 149 -0.06 -5.97 18.44
N CYS A 150 0.01 -7.04 19.24
CA CYS A 150 -0.72 -8.27 18.99
C CYS A 150 -2.16 -8.15 19.52
N ALA A 151 -2.99 -7.32 18.88
CA ALA A 151 -4.41 -7.18 19.22
C ALA A 151 -5.27 -7.76 18.08
N PRO A 152 -6.24 -8.65 18.36
CA PRO A 152 -6.73 -9.15 19.65
C PRO A 152 -6.05 -10.45 20.14
N ASN A 153 -4.72 -10.57 20.02
CA ASN A 153 -3.94 -11.78 20.34
C ASN A 153 -4.31 -13.03 19.51
N GLN A 154 -4.59 -12.85 18.22
CA GLN A 154 -4.67 -13.99 17.30
C GLN A 154 -3.27 -14.60 17.12
N CYS A 155 -3.16 -15.93 17.27
CA CYS A 155 -1.88 -16.63 17.20
C CYS A 155 -1.90 -17.69 16.11
N ILE A 156 -0.78 -17.81 15.39
CA ILE A 156 -0.41 -19.01 14.64
C ILE A 156 0.87 -19.53 15.27
N ASN A 157 0.79 -20.70 15.91
CA ASN A 157 1.83 -21.21 16.79
C ASN A 157 2.19 -20.19 17.89
N ALA A 158 3.47 -19.85 18.04
CA ALA A 158 3.95 -18.86 19.00
C ALA A 158 3.95 -17.41 18.47
N SER A 159 3.59 -17.22 17.20
CA SER A 159 3.68 -15.92 16.52
C SER A 159 2.31 -15.24 16.45
N CYS A 160 2.31 -13.92 16.56
CA CYS A 160 1.12 -13.11 16.39
C CYS A 160 0.68 -13.09 14.93
N SER A 161 -0.59 -13.32 14.66
CA SER A 161 -1.18 -13.23 13.33
C SER A 161 -2.09 -12.00 13.20
N TYR A 162 -2.25 -11.53 11.97
CA TYR A 162 -3.27 -10.55 11.62
C TYR A 162 -4.22 -11.11 10.56
N ASN A 163 -5.43 -10.57 10.54
CA ASN A 163 -6.39 -10.68 9.46
C ASN A 163 -7.01 -9.30 9.27
N VAL A 164 -6.83 -8.72 8.07
CA VAL A 164 -7.39 -7.42 7.72
C VAL A 164 -8.35 -7.60 6.55
N ARG A 165 -9.49 -6.90 6.63
CA ARG A 165 -10.49 -6.80 5.57
C ARG A 165 -10.67 -5.34 5.22
N TYR A 166 -10.56 -5.03 3.93
CA TYR A 166 -10.71 -3.69 3.37
C TYR A 166 -12.17 -3.41 3.00
N LEU A 167 -12.49 -2.13 2.75
CA LEU A 167 -13.84 -1.68 2.38
C LEU A 167 -14.33 -2.27 1.05
N ASP A 168 -13.40 -2.57 0.14
CA ASP A 168 -13.67 -3.24 -1.13
C ASP A 168 -13.88 -4.75 -1.00
N ASN A 169 -14.04 -5.25 0.24
CA ASN A 169 -14.25 -6.65 0.58
C ASN A 169 -13.03 -7.56 0.33
N THR A 170 -11.89 -7.01 -0.08
CA THR A 170 -10.62 -7.74 -0.16
C THR A 170 -10.03 -7.96 1.24
N SER A 171 -9.12 -8.92 1.37
CA SER A 171 -8.53 -9.23 2.67
C SER A 171 -7.10 -9.73 2.53
N SER A 172 -6.29 -9.52 3.57
CA SER A 172 -4.95 -10.07 3.71
C SER A 172 -4.78 -10.66 5.11
N SER A 173 -3.97 -11.69 5.24
CA SER A 173 -3.65 -12.31 6.51
C SER A 173 -2.22 -12.83 6.53
N GLY A 174 -1.66 -12.93 7.72
CA GLY A 174 -0.29 -13.41 7.88
C GLY A 174 0.22 -13.27 9.31
N ILE A 175 1.54 -13.34 9.44
CA ILE A 175 2.25 -13.14 10.70
C ILE A 175 2.63 -11.67 10.84
N LEU A 176 2.33 -11.06 11.99
CA LEU A 176 2.86 -9.75 12.35
C LEU A 176 4.33 -9.90 12.75
N ALA A 177 5.16 -9.01 12.22
CA ALA A 177 6.59 -8.98 12.48
C ALA A 177 7.09 -7.54 12.55
N SER A 178 8.17 -7.31 13.30
CA SER A 178 8.97 -6.10 13.18
C SER A 178 10.06 -6.32 12.13
N GLU A 179 10.39 -5.25 11.40
CA GLU A 179 11.40 -5.25 10.36
C GLU A 179 12.03 -3.85 10.22
N THR A 180 13.24 -3.77 9.69
CA THR A 180 13.92 -2.50 9.39
C THR A 180 13.56 -2.02 7.99
N SER A 181 13.18 -0.75 7.88
CA SER A 181 12.88 -0.08 6.61
C SER A 181 13.78 1.13 6.37
N TYR A 182 14.08 1.40 5.10
CA TYR A 182 14.92 2.48 4.62
C TYR A 182 14.18 3.31 3.58
N SER A 183 14.31 4.63 3.65
CA SER A 183 13.99 5.46 2.49
C SER A 183 14.98 5.16 1.38
N THR A 184 14.47 4.89 0.18
CA THR A 184 15.31 4.67 -1.00
C THR A 184 15.51 5.96 -1.79
N GLN A 185 15.32 7.13 -1.16
CA GLN A 185 15.64 8.39 -1.81
C GLN A 185 17.10 8.30 -2.26
N LEU A 186 17.30 8.34 -3.59
CA LEU A 186 18.64 8.53 -4.13
C LEU A 186 19.13 9.82 -3.50
N LEU A 187 20.32 9.82 -2.91
CA LEU A 187 21.10 11.04 -2.84
C LEU A 187 21.31 11.43 -4.31
N GLU A 188 20.37 12.19 -4.88
CA GLU A 188 20.68 13.03 -6.03
C GLU A 188 21.69 14.03 -5.50
N THR A 189 22.96 13.63 -5.53
CA THR A 189 24.07 14.56 -5.46
C THR A 189 23.96 15.39 -6.73
N TRP A 190 23.16 16.46 -6.69
CA TRP A 190 23.29 17.56 -7.61
C TRP A 190 24.70 18.11 -7.38
N ARG A 191 25.65 17.69 -8.22
CA ARG A 191 26.88 18.45 -8.45
C ARG A 191 26.47 19.57 -9.39
N PHE A 192 26.33 20.78 -8.82
CA PHE A 192 26.49 21.99 -9.62
C PHE A 192 27.94 22.08 -10.10
#